data_AF-R6WG54-F1
#
_entry.id   AF-R6WG54-F1
#
_cell.length_a   1.000
_cell.length_b   1.000
_cell.length_c   1.000
_cell.angle_alpha   90.00
_cell.angle_beta   90.00
_cell.angle_gamma   90.00
#
_symmetry.space_group_name_H-M   'P 1'
#
loop_
_entity.id
_entity.type
_entity.pdbx_description
1 polymer ?
#
loop_
_entity_poly.entity_id
_entity_poly.type
_entity_poly.pdbx_seq_one_letter_code
_entity_poly.pdbx_strand_id
1 'polypeptide(L)'
;MKKIFFITALLAVSVAVSACHTVIPIDESSAAQSDEASYAVSVESTVNMSEEPSSEENSRDPESSEAPSVPSYESSETFSEPSSEETSEEPSEEPSETSEEPSTPDESSQADDTPVLGSLFAPYYRIMKSGKYMLKTVESKIVGGEAMPYTTTIYRDGDKAYITIEESYGATSELLIRDGSTYWLDAMSKQAIRSDGTESLDAERVLFTEGIRYLRKDIITRFDNEYECEVYTDSRGQEFTFGFSSGGVIQLYRFYDKEKKDTITIDIDVSANITAGIFEIPDDYSIS
;
A
#
# COMPACT_ATOMS: atom_id res chain seq x y z
N MET A 1 -7.57 19.50 -21.02
CA MET A 1 -7.50 19.18 -19.57
C MET A 1 -8.36 17.94 -19.32
N LYS A 2 -7.75 16.76 -19.15
CA LYS A 2 -8.47 15.54 -18.79
C LYS A 2 -8.59 15.49 -17.27
N LYS A 3 -9.81 15.48 -16.74
CA LYS A 3 -10.08 15.24 -15.32
C LYS A 3 -9.84 13.75 -15.05
N ILE A 4 -8.84 13.44 -14.23
CA ILE A 4 -8.63 12.09 -13.71
C ILE A 4 -9.57 11.94 -12.51
N PHE A 5 -10.55 11.06 -12.63
CA PHE A 5 -11.38 10.65 -11.51
C PHE A 5 -10.62 9.62 -10.68
N PHE A 6 -10.48 9.88 -9.39
CA PHE A 6 -10.11 8.86 -8.42
C PHE A 6 -11.28 7.88 -8.32
N ILE A 7 -11.05 6.63 -8.73
CA ILE A 7 -11.96 5.53 -8.44
C ILE A 7 -11.33 4.77 -7.30
N THR A 8 -11.87 4.99 -6.10
CA THR A 8 -11.72 4.05 -4.99
C THR A 8 -12.41 2.77 -5.46
N ALA A 9 -11.66 1.69 -5.68
CA ALA A 9 -12.24 0.38 -5.94
C ALA A 9 -12.97 -0.10 -4.68
N LEU A 10 -14.25 0.26 -4.58
CA LEU A 10 -15.17 -0.37 -3.63
C LEU A 10 -15.54 -1.73 -4.23
N LEU A 11 -14.74 -2.74 -3.92
CA LEU A 11 -15.01 -4.13 -4.28
C LEU A 11 -16.20 -4.60 -3.46
N ALA A 12 -17.41 -4.31 -3.94
CA ALA A 12 -18.65 -4.84 -3.40
C ALA A 12 -18.75 -6.31 -3.81
N VAL A 13 -18.20 -7.20 -2.99
CA VAL A 13 -18.46 -8.64 -3.10
C VAL A 13 -19.92 -8.87 -2.69
N SER A 14 -20.82 -8.91 -3.67
CA SER A 14 -22.19 -9.37 -3.42
C SER A 14 -22.17 -10.89 -3.26
N VAL A 15 -22.20 -11.36 -2.01
CA VAL A 15 -22.51 -12.76 -1.71
C VAL A 15 -23.97 -13.00 -2.07
N ALA A 16 -24.21 -13.65 -3.20
CA ALA A 16 -25.53 -14.17 -3.53
C ALA A 16 -25.84 -15.35 -2.59
N VAL A 17 -26.52 -15.07 -1.48
CA VAL A 17 -27.16 -16.10 -0.65
C VAL A 17 -28.33 -16.66 -1.46
N SER A 18 -28.11 -17.80 -2.11
CA SER A 18 -29.19 -18.56 -2.75
C SER A 18 -30.13 -19.09 -1.68
N ALA A 19 -31.32 -18.48 -1.62
CA ALA A 19 -32.41 -18.88 -0.76
C ALA A 19 -32.94 -20.28 -1.12
N CYS A 20 -32.66 -21.27 -0.29
CA CYS A 20 -33.57 -22.40 -0.13
C CYS A 20 -34.65 -21.99 0.88
N HIS A 21 -35.87 -21.85 0.37
CA HIS A 21 -37.08 -21.63 1.15
C HIS A 21 -37.24 -22.66 2.27
N THR A 22 -37.34 -22.21 3.50
CA THR A 22 -38.27 -22.81 4.47
C THR A 22 -38.84 -21.68 5.31
N VAL A 23 -40.10 -21.35 5.01
CA VAL A 23 -40.95 -20.48 5.81
C VAL A 23 -41.19 -21.19 7.15
N ILE A 24 -40.82 -20.55 8.26
CA ILE A 24 -41.32 -20.94 9.59
C ILE A 24 -42.19 -19.78 10.08
N PRO A 25 -43.51 -19.98 10.21
CA PRO A 25 -44.41 -18.95 10.72
C PRO A 25 -44.23 -18.79 12.24
N ILE A 26 -44.37 -17.54 12.69
CA ILE A 26 -44.56 -17.19 14.10
C ILE A 26 -46.02 -17.51 14.43
N ASP A 27 -46.27 -18.39 15.40
CA ASP A 27 -47.51 -18.33 16.18
C ASP A 27 -47.36 -18.95 17.58
N GLU A 28 -48.23 -18.47 18.47
CA GLU A 28 -48.23 -18.52 19.92
C GLU A 28 -48.52 -19.90 20.56
N SER A 29 -48.07 -20.03 21.81
CA SER A 29 -48.76 -20.65 22.95
C SER A 29 -49.15 -22.14 22.95
N SER A 30 -48.70 -22.76 24.06
CA SER A 30 -49.38 -23.76 24.91
C SER A 30 -49.23 -25.28 24.67
N ALA A 31 -48.68 -25.88 25.74
CA ALA A 31 -49.09 -27.12 26.41
C ALA A 31 -48.66 -28.51 25.89
N ALA A 32 -47.91 -29.16 26.79
CA ALA A 32 -48.08 -30.53 27.31
C ALA A 32 -47.38 -31.72 26.62
N GLN A 33 -46.59 -32.40 27.48
CA GLN A 33 -46.35 -33.86 27.57
C GLN A 33 -45.66 -34.56 26.39
N SER A 34 -44.87 -35.61 26.53
CA SER A 34 -44.13 -36.31 27.59
C SER A 34 -43.47 -37.50 26.87
N ASP A 35 -42.37 -37.97 27.42
CA ASP A 35 -41.89 -39.36 27.40
C ASP A 35 -41.05 -39.94 26.24
N GLU A 36 -39.89 -40.43 26.72
CA GLU A 36 -39.13 -41.64 26.36
C GLU A 36 -38.31 -41.62 25.04
N ALA A 37 -36.97 -41.52 25.10
CA ALA A 37 -35.98 -42.54 25.48
C ALA A 37 -35.89 -43.67 24.43
N SER A 38 -34.76 -44.24 23.99
CA SER A 38 -33.31 -44.08 24.15
C SER A 38 -32.69 -45.22 23.28
N TYR A 39 -31.36 -45.35 23.29
CA TYR A 39 -30.48 -46.39 22.70
C TYR A 39 -29.91 -46.03 21.31
N ALA A 40 -28.60 -46.10 21.05
CA ALA A 40 -27.50 -46.86 21.68
C ALA A 40 -26.12 -46.17 21.43
N VAL A 41 -25.21 -46.08 22.42
CA VAL A 41 -23.97 -46.91 22.61
C VAL A 41 -22.78 -46.41 21.74
N SER A 42 -21.55 -46.10 22.18
CA SER A 42 -20.61 -46.60 23.23
C SER A 42 -19.62 -45.50 23.70
N VAL A 43 -19.35 -45.35 25.01
CA VAL A 43 -18.22 -45.85 25.85
C VAL A 43 -16.83 -45.16 25.70
N GLU A 44 -16.55 -44.34 26.73
CA GLU A 44 -15.32 -44.02 27.50
C GLU A 44 -13.89 -44.34 26.99
N SER A 45 -12.98 -43.36 27.15
CA SER A 45 -11.81 -43.53 28.05
C SER A 45 -11.18 -42.19 28.49
N THR A 46 -11.14 -42.01 29.81
CA THR A 46 -10.35 -41.15 30.73
C THR A 46 -9.31 -40.15 30.21
N VAL A 47 -9.25 -38.95 30.82
CA VAL A 47 -8.11 -38.42 31.61
C VAL A 47 -8.59 -37.29 32.56
N ASN A 48 -8.22 -37.42 33.84
CA ASN A 48 -8.32 -36.40 34.91
C ASN A 48 -7.48 -35.14 34.59
N MET A 49 -8.00 -33.95 34.89
CA MET A 49 -7.28 -33.03 35.79
C MET A 49 -8.23 -32.03 36.44
N SER A 50 -8.16 -32.01 37.75
CA SER A 50 -8.80 -31.08 38.68
C SER A 50 -8.28 -29.66 38.50
N GLU A 51 -9.14 -28.65 38.73
CA GLU A 51 -8.78 -27.46 39.51
C GLU A 51 -10.02 -26.58 39.74
N GLU A 52 -10.30 -26.32 41.01
CA GLU A 52 -10.77 -25.08 41.66
C GLU A 52 -11.16 -25.44 43.12
N PRO A 53 -11.22 -24.53 44.13
CA PRO A 53 -11.29 -23.06 44.03
C PRO A 53 -10.47 -22.25 45.09
N SER A 54 -10.61 -20.92 45.02
CA SER A 54 -10.77 -19.97 46.16
C SER A 54 -9.56 -19.43 46.95
N SER A 55 -9.40 -18.09 46.96
CA SER A 55 -9.57 -17.20 48.14
C SER A 55 -9.26 -15.74 47.75
N GLU A 56 -10.26 -14.84 47.76
CA GLU A 56 -10.50 -13.80 48.79
C GLU A 56 -9.34 -12.81 48.97
N GLU A 57 -9.50 -11.61 48.39
CA GLU A 57 -9.84 -10.36 49.09
C GLU A 57 -8.70 -9.76 49.91
N ASN A 58 -8.22 -8.60 49.46
CA ASN A 58 -8.09 -7.49 50.39
C ASN A 58 -8.45 -6.17 49.72
N SER A 59 -9.37 -5.48 50.39
CA SER A 59 -9.99 -4.22 50.05
C SER A 59 -9.23 -3.07 50.68
N ARG A 60 -9.08 -1.94 49.96
CA ARG A 60 -9.57 -0.59 50.34
C ARG A 60 -8.97 0.53 49.48
N ASP A 61 -9.89 1.40 49.11
CA ASP A 61 -9.94 2.63 48.31
C ASP A 61 -9.45 3.87 49.12
N PRO A 62 -9.66 5.15 48.72
CA PRO A 62 -9.30 5.94 47.53
C PRO A 62 -8.55 7.26 47.88
N GLU A 63 -8.40 8.14 46.89
CA GLU A 63 -8.17 9.61 46.95
C GLU A 63 -6.72 10.12 47.11
N SER A 64 -6.22 10.82 46.08
CA SER A 64 -6.01 12.27 46.12
C SER A 64 -5.22 12.78 44.91
N SER A 65 -5.92 13.52 44.05
CA SER A 65 -5.60 14.88 43.56
C SER A 65 -4.23 15.23 42.93
N GLU A 66 -4.36 15.95 41.79
CA GLU A 66 -3.54 17.08 41.28
C GLU A 66 -2.66 16.85 40.03
N ALA A 67 -3.21 17.32 38.90
CA ALA A 67 -2.49 18.17 37.95
C ALA A 67 -3.19 19.55 37.97
N PRO A 68 -2.68 20.65 37.37
CA PRO A 68 -1.39 20.87 36.69
C PRO A 68 -0.67 22.15 37.17
N SER A 69 0.53 22.47 36.65
CA SER A 69 1.05 23.85 36.69
C SER A 69 1.99 24.16 35.53
N VAL A 70 1.49 25.01 34.64
CA VAL A 70 2.21 25.91 33.73
C VAL A 70 2.92 27.02 34.51
N PRO A 71 3.96 27.64 33.93
CA PRO A 71 4.17 29.06 34.12
C PRO A 71 4.00 29.82 32.80
N SER A 72 3.04 30.75 32.79
CA SER A 72 3.03 31.92 31.93
C SER A 72 4.09 32.91 32.40
N TYR A 73 4.82 33.51 31.47
CA TYR A 73 5.37 34.85 31.64
C TYR A 73 4.81 35.74 30.53
N GLU A 74 4.25 36.87 30.95
CA GLU A 74 3.76 37.92 30.08
C GLU A 74 4.77 39.08 30.08
N SER A 75 4.86 39.74 28.92
CA SER A 75 5.06 41.18 28.72
C SER A 75 6.39 41.85 29.13
N SER A 76 7.13 42.27 28.10
CA SER A 76 7.50 43.69 27.96
C SER A 76 7.68 44.05 26.47
N GLU A 77 6.76 44.86 25.95
CA GLU A 77 7.03 45.73 24.81
C GLU A 77 8.01 46.82 25.25
N THR A 78 9.01 47.17 24.44
CA THR A 78 9.38 48.58 24.25
C THR A 78 10.00 48.79 22.87
N PHE A 79 9.24 49.54 22.08
CA PHE A 79 9.57 50.36 20.92
C PHE A 79 10.99 50.98 20.96
N SER A 80 11.73 50.91 19.84
CA SER A 80 12.69 51.94 19.39
C SER A 80 13.15 51.67 17.95
N GLU A 81 12.46 52.28 16.99
CA GLU A 81 13.05 52.92 15.81
C GLU A 81 12.92 54.44 16.06
N PRO A 82 13.77 55.34 15.49
CA PRO A 82 14.01 55.42 14.04
C PRO A 82 15.38 55.99 13.59
N SER A 83 15.46 56.27 12.29
CA SER A 83 16.23 57.34 11.60
C SER A 83 17.44 56.85 10.79
N SER A 84 17.29 56.71 9.46
CA SER A 84 17.57 57.72 8.39
C SER A 84 19.03 57.63 7.93
N GLU A 85 19.46 57.71 6.66
CA GLU A 85 18.97 58.13 5.34
C GLU A 85 19.97 57.48 4.35
N GLU A 86 19.52 56.89 3.24
CA GLU A 86 19.59 57.46 1.88
C GLU A 86 20.97 58.00 1.41
N THR A 87 21.45 57.43 0.30
CA THR A 87 22.17 58.03 -0.85
C THR A 87 22.97 56.92 -1.54
N SER A 88 23.04 56.74 -2.86
CA SER A 88 22.36 57.29 -4.04
C SER A 88 22.74 56.38 -5.22
N GLU A 89 21.84 56.26 -6.18
CA GLU A 89 22.01 55.56 -7.45
C GLU A 89 22.89 56.34 -8.47
N GLU A 90 23.54 55.57 -9.35
CA GLU A 90 23.77 55.79 -10.80
C GLU A 90 24.76 56.88 -11.33
N PRO A 91 25.11 56.88 -12.65
CA PRO A 91 25.77 55.81 -13.42
C PRO A 91 26.96 56.38 -14.26
N SER A 92 27.72 55.54 -14.97
CA SER A 92 28.57 56.02 -16.07
C SER A 92 28.67 54.97 -17.17
N GLU A 93 28.02 55.27 -18.29
CA GLU A 93 28.22 54.65 -19.60
C GLU A 93 29.52 55.15 -20.23
N GLU A 94 30.24 54.30 -20.97
CA GLU A 94 30.51 54.52 -22.41
C GLU A 94 31.24 53.31 -23.03
N PRO A 95 31.19 53.16 -24.37
CA PRO A 95 31.12 51.88 -25.06
C PRO A 95 32.49 51.40 -25.56
N SER A 96 32.61 50.10 -25.82
CA SER A 96 33.63 49.59 -26.73
C SER A 96 32.99 48.50 -27.58
N GLU A 97 32.68 48.88 -28.83
CA GLU A 97 32.43 47.94 -29.90
C GLU A 97 33.72 47.15 -30.15
N THR A 98 33.64 45.83 -30.02
CA THR A 98 34.58 44.94 -30.70
C THR A 98 33.79 43.72 -31.12
N SER A 99 33.56 43.62 -32.42
CA SER A 99 32.92 42.51 -33.09
C SER A 99 33.76 41.25 -32.93
N GLU A 100 33.27 40.28 -32.17
CA GLU A 100 33.65 38.87 -32.33
C GLU A 100 32.35 38.05 -32.39
N GLU A 101 32.21 37.29 -33.47
CA GLU A 101 31.11 36.36 -33.70
C GLU A 101 30.91 35.44 -32.49
N PRO A 102 29.68 35.30 -31.96
CA PRO A 102 29.41 34.20 -31.06
C PRO A 102 29.42 32.91 -31.87
N SER A 103 30.51 32.15 -31.75
CA SER A 103 30.55 30.75 -32.16
C SER A 103 29.40 30.05 -31.46
N THR A 104 28.45 29.55 -32.24
CA THR A 104 27.32 28.74 -31.76
C THR A 104 27.85 27.60 -30.90
N PRO A 105 27.35 27.41 -29.66
CA PRO A 105 27.64 26.20 -28.92
C PRO A 105 27.11 25.02 -29.70
N ASP A 106 27.97 24.02 -29.92
CA ASP A 106 27.64 22.75 -30.51
C ASP A 106 26.65 22.01 -29.58
N GLU A 107 25.34 22.25 -29.76
CA GLU A 107 24.27 21.50 -29.11
C GLU A 107 24.15 20.12 -29.76
N SER A 108 25.11 19.25 -29.49
CA SER A 108 24.97 17.82 -29.81
C SER A 108 25.72 16.94 -28.84
N SER A 109 25.38 17.07 -27.57
CA SER A 109 25.34 15.91 -26.69
C SER A 109 23.87 15.68 -26.40
N GLN A 110 23.25 14.85 -27.22
CA GLN A 110 22.00 14.18 -26.87
C GLN A 110 22.32 13.44 -25.56
N ALA A 111 22.02 14.07 -24.43
CA ALA A 111 22.21 13.45 -23.13
C ALA A 111 21.43 12.15 -23.19
N ASP A 112 22.12 11.02 -23.07
CA ASP A 112 21.48 9.74 -22.85
C ASP A 112 20.54 9.97 -21.66
N ASP A 113 19.24 10.01 -21.93
CA ASP A 113 18.16 10.26 -20.96
C ASP A 113 17.96 9.03 -20.06
N THR A 114 19.06 8.35 -19.78
CA THR A 114 19.14 7.20 -18.90
C THR A 114 19.05 7.76 -17.49
N PRO A 115 18.00 7.41 -16.72
CA PRO A 115 17.87 7.92 -15.38
C PRO A 115 19.10 7.54 -14.57
N VAL A 116 19.69 8.53 -13.89
CA VAL A 116 20.71 8.27 -12.88
C VAL A 116 19.99 7.56 -11.73
N LEU A 117 20.26 6.27 -11.57
CA LEU A 117 19.69 5.41 -10.55
C LEU A 117 20.73 5.15 -9.46
N GLY A 118 20.27 5.05 -8.21
CA GLY A 118 21.09 4.55 -7.13
C GLY A 118 21.46 3.08 -7.32
N SER A 119 22.59 2.69 -6.74
CA SER A 119 23.18 1.36 -6.93
C SER A 119 22.30 0.23 -6.40
N LEU A 120 21.53 0.48 -5.33
CA LEU A 120 20.68 -0.53 -4.70
C LEU A 120 19.41 -0.76 -5.52
N PHE A 121 18.78 0.30 -6.03
CA PHE A 121 17.56 0.18 -6.82
C PHE A 121 17.77 -0.21 -8.29
N ALA A 122 18.92 0.15 -8.88
CA ALA A 122 19.23 -0.12 -10.29
C ALA A 122 18.91 -1.56 -10.77
N PRO A 123 19.24 -2.64 -10.05
CA PRO A 123 18.85 -3.99 -10.47
C PRO A 123 17.34 -4.20 -10.53
N TYR A 124 16.58 -3.71 -9.55
CA TYR A 124 15.11 -3.83 -9.51
C TYR A 124 14.44 -3.01 -10.60
N TYR A 125 14.96 -1.82 -10.90
CA TYR A 125 14.48 -1.03 -12.03
C TYR A 125 14.62 -1.78 -13.35
N ARG A 126 15.73 -2.48 -13.58
CA ARG A 126 15.92 -3.31 -14.78
C ARG A 126 14.93 -4.47 -14.86
N ILE A 127 14.65 -5.12 -13.71
CA ILE A 127 13.63 -6.17 -13.62
C ILE A 127 12.27 -5.60 -14.04
N MET A 128 11.83 -4.48 -13.48
CA MET A 128 10.54 -3.86 -13.83
C MET A 128 10.50 -3.38 -15.29
N LYS A 129 11.57 -2.77 -15.79
CA LYS A 129 11.67 -2.31 -17.19
C LYS A 129 11.71 -3.44 -18.22
N SER A 130 12.03 -4.66 -17.82
CA SER A 130 11.97 -5.80 -18.74
C SER A 130 10.54 -6.11 -19.21
N GLY A 131 9.52 -5.60 -18.51
CA GLY A 131 8.13 -5.97 -18.73
C GLY A 131 7.79 -7.38 -18.22
N LYS A 132 8.76 -8.07 -17.60
CA LYS A 132 8.61 -9.41 -17.06
C LYS A 132 9.10 -9.47 -15.61
N TYR A 133 8.18 -9.33 -14.66
CA TYR A 133 8.51 -9.34 -13.23
C TYR A 133 7.35 -9.84 -12.36
N MET A 134 7.68 -10.15 -11.11
CA MET A 134 6.76 -10.24 -10.00
C MET A 134 6.93 -9.01 -9.11
N LEU A 135 5.83 -8.38 -8.73
CA LEU A 135 5.75 -7.33 -7.73
C LEU A 135 4.78 -7.78 -6.63
N LYS A 136 5.24 -7.83 -5.40
CA LYS A 136 4.41 -8.07 -4.22
C LYS A 136 4.36 -6.80 -3.37
N THR A 137 3.18 -6.42 -2.92
CA THR A 137 2.96 -5.33 -1.97
C THR A 137 2.17 -5.83 -0.75
N VAL A 138 2.49 -5.33 0.44
CA VAL A 138 1.67 -5.52 1.64
C VAL A 138 1.27 -4.15 2.15
N GLU A 139 -0.03 -3.91 2.17
CA GLU A 139 -0.67 -2.63 2.50
C GLU A 139 -1.75 -2.87 3.55
N SER A 140 -2.19 -1.81 4.22
CA SER A 140 -3.29 -1.89 5.18
C SER A 140 -4.48 -1.06 4.72
N LYS A 141 -5.68 -1.66 4.78
CA LYS A 141 -6.96 -0.98 4.59
C LYS A 141 -7.73 -0.90 5.90
N ILE A 142 -8.54 0.14 6.08
CA ILE A 142 -9.42 0.24 7.25
C ILE A 142 -10.75 -0.48 6.94
N VAL A 143 -11.08 -1.53 7.69
CA VAL A 143 -12.35 -2.27 7.61
C VAL A 143 -13.00 -2.24 8.98
N GLY A 144 -14.21 -1.69 9.09
CA GLY A 144 -14.91 -1.60 10.38
C GLY A 144 -14.19 -0.75 11.43
N GLY A 145 -13.26 0.11 11.04
CA GLY A 145 -12.43 0.92 11.95
C GLY A 145 -11.10 0.27 12.32
N GLU A 146 -10.84 -0.96 11.89
CA GLU A 146 -9.59 -1.67 12.15
C GLU A 146 -8.68 -1.70 10.93
N ALA A 147 -7.38 -1.52 11.15
CA ALA A 147 -6.37 -1.64 10.10
C ALA A 147 -6.12 -3.12 9.78
N MET A 148 -6.45 -3.52 8.56
CA MET A 148 -6.34 -4.88 8.09
C MET A 148 -5.30 -4.96 6.97
N PRO A 149 -4.22 -5.73 7.14
CA PRO A 149 -3.28 -5.93 6.05
C PRO A 149 -3.90 -6.76 4.92
N TYR A 150 -3.51 -6.46 3.70
CA TYR A 150 -3.75 -7.28 2.52
C TYR A 150 -2.47 -7.34 1.69
N THR A 151 -2.27 -8.46 1.03
CA THR A 151 -1.12 -8.70 0.16
C THR A 151 -1.60 -8.73 -1.28
N THR A 152 -0.99 -7.92 -2.14
CA THR A 152 -1.21 -7.99 -3.59
C THR A 152 0.05 -8.53 -4.24
N THR A 153 -0.07 -9.61 -5.03
CA THR A 153 1.04 -10.11 -5.86
C THR A 153 0.66 -10.01 -7.32
N ILE A 154 1.44 -9.27 -8.09
CA ILE A 154 1.28 -9.08 -9.53
C ILE A 154 2.44 -9.79 -10.22
N TYR A 155 2.10 -10.70 -11.12
CA TYR A 155 3.02 -11.24 -12.10
C TYR A 155 2.73 -10.58 -13.44
N ARG A 156 3.75 -10.07 -14.12
CA ARG A 156 3.62 -9.38 -15.39
C ARG A 156 4.49 -10.02 -16.46
N ASP A 157 3.94 -10.16 -17.66
CA ASP A 157 4.68 -10.54 -18.87
C ASP A 157 4.13 -9.75 -20.05
N GLY A 158 4.72 -8.59 -20.31
CA GLY A 158 4.28 -7.63 -21.31
C GLY A 158 2.90 -7.04 -21.00
N ASP A 159 1.93 -7.37 -21.84
CA ASP A 159 0.53 -6.97 -21.74
C ASP A 159 -0.31 -7.92 -20.87
N LYS A 160 0.25 -9.06 -20.44
CA LYS A 160 -0.40 -10.00 -19.54
C LYS A 160 -0.08 -9.70 -18.09
N ALA A 161 -1.07 -9.84 -17.22
CA ALA A 161 -0.88 -9.77 -15.78
C ALA A 161 -1.69 -10.85 -15.07
N TYR A 162 -1.11 -11.51 -14.08
CA TYR A 162 -1.82 -12.37 -13.14
C TYR A 162 -1.70 -11.76 -11.75
N ILE A 163 -2.81 -11.64 -11.04
CA ILE A 163 -2.90 -10.87 -9.80
C ILE A 163 -3.57 -11.74 -8.75
N THR A 164 -2.92 -11.86 -7.58
CA THR A 164 -3.55 -12.42 -6.38
C THR A 164 -3.68 -11.34 -5.33
N ILE A 165 -4.85 -11.26 -4.70
CA ILE A 165 -5.11 -10.39 -3.56
C ILE A 165 -5.49 -11.29 -2.38
N GLU A 166 -4.64 -11.34 -1.38
CA GLU A 166 -4.85 -12.12 -0.15
C GLU A 166 -5.22 -11.17 0.99
N GLU A 167 -6.43 -11.29 1.51
CA GLU A 167 -6.88 -10.53 2.68
C GLU A 167 -6.55 -11.24 3.99
N SER A 168 -6.45 -10.47 5.09
CA SER A 168 -6.13 -10.99 6.43
C SER A 168 -6.99 -12.16 6.92
N TYR A 169 -8.23 -12.29 6.45
CA TYR A 169 -9.14 -13.38 6.83
C TYR A 169 -9.01 -14.63 5.94
N GLY A 170 -8.01 -14.69 5.06
CA GLY A 170 -7.74 -15.82 4.17
C GLY A 170 -8.54 -15.80 2.85
N ALA A 171 -9.38 -14.78 2.63
CA ALA A 171 -10.03 -14.58 1.33
C ALA A 171 -8.96 -14.25 0.27
N THR A 172 -8.95 -15.02 -0.82
CA THR A 172 -8.04 -14.80 -1.95
C THR A 172 -8.87 -14.48 -3.19
N SER A 173 -8.54 -13.39 -3.88
CA SER A 173 -9.09 -13.05 -5.19
C SER A 173 -8.02 -13.24 -6.26
N GLU A 174 -8.36 -13.87 -7.37
CA GLU A 174 -7.45 -14.15 -8.48
C GLU A 174 -7.98 -13.49 -9.76
N LEU A 175 -7.12 -12.71 -10.42
CA LEU A 175 -7.44 -12.02 -11.65
C LEU A 175 -6.37 -12.30 -12.71
N LEU A 176 -6.81 -12.50 -13.95
CA LEU A 176 -5.94 -12.63 -15.11
C LEU A 176 -6.32 -11.56 -16.14
N ILE A 177 -5.34 -10.75 -16.55
CA ILE A 177 -5.45 -9.81 -17.66
C ILE A 177 -4.70 -10.40 -18.84
N ARG A 178 -5.41 -10.62 -19.94
CA ARG A 178 -4.83 -11.04 -21.23
C ARG A 178 -5.77 -10.68 -22.37
N ASP A 179 -5.22 -10.49 -23.56
CA ASP A 179 -5.98 -10.27 -24.79
C ASP A 179 -6.97 -9.08 -24.68
N GLY A 180 -6.58 -8.04 -23.93
CA GLY A 180 -7.40 -6.85 -23.66
C GLY A 180 -8.64 -7.10 -22.79
N SER A 181 -8.73 -8.25 -22.13
CA SER A 181 -9.84 -8.63 -21.24
C SER A 181 -9.31 -8.91 -19.83
N THR A 182 -10.20 -8.78 -18.84
CA THR A 182 -9.95 -9.20 -17.46
C THR A 182 -10.79 -10.43 -17.15
N TYR A 183 -10.20 -11.43 -16.52
CA TYR A 183 -10.84 -12.67 -16.10
C TYR A 183 -10.77 -12.78 -14.58
N TRP A 184 -11.93 -12.89 -13.94
CA TRP A 184 -12.02 -13.20 -12.51
C TRP A 184 -12.08 -14.70 -12.34
N LEU A 185 -11.08 -15.28 -11.67
CA LEU A 185 -10.95 -16.71 -11.52
C LEU A 185 -11.54 -17.16 -10.18
N ASP A 186 -12.53 -18.03 -10.24
CA ASP A 186 -13.08 -18.71 -9.07
C ASP A 186 -12.62 -20.16 -9.06
N ALA A 187 -11.63 -20.45 -8.21
CA ALA A 187 -11.09 -21.78 -8.03
C ALA A 187 -12.08 -22.80 -7.45
N MET A 188 -13.10 -22.34 -6.71
CA MET A 188 -14.11 -23.21 -6.11
C MET A 188 -15.13 -23.68 -7.13
N SER A 189 -15.65 -22.75 -7.95
CA SER A 189 -16.64 -23.08 -8.98
C SER A 189 -16.02 -23.47 -10.32
N LYS A 190 -14.69 -23.32 -10.48
CA LYS A 190 -13.97 -23.51 -11.76
C LYS A 190 -14.57 -22.64 -12.86
N GLN A 191 -14.79 -21.37 -12.54
CA GLN A 191 -15.32 -20.39 -13.48
C GLN A 191 -14.33 -19.24 -13.69
N ALA A 192 -14.25 -18.76 -14.92
CA ALA A 192 -13.55 -17.55 -15.29
C ALA A 192 -14.56 -16.55 -15.87
N ILE A 193 -14.91 -15.52 -15.10
CA ILE A 193 -15.85 -14.49 -15.54
C ILE A 193 -15.08 -13.45 -16.35
N ARG A 194 -15.41 -13.30 -17.63
CA ARG A 194 -14.74 -12.35 -18.52
C ARG A 194 -15.42 -10.98 -18.47
N SER A 195 -14.60 -9.94 -18.34
CA SER A 195 -14.97 -8.56 -18.57
C SER A 195 -14.14 -7.99 -19.71
N ASP A 196 -14.78 -7.23 -20.62
CA ASP A 196 -14.06 -6.51 -21.66
C ASP A 196 -13.32 -5.31 -21.06
N GLY A 197 -12.04 -5.16 -21.43
CA GLY A 197 -11.16 -4.13 -20.88
C GLY A 197 -10.23 -4.66 -19.78
N THR A 198 -9.28 -3.81 -19.41
CA THR A 198 -8.26 -4.11 -18.39
C THR A 198 -8.55 -3.32 -17.12
N GLU A 199 -8.62 -4.02 -15.99
CA GLU A 199 -8.63 -3.37 -14.68
C GLU A 199 -7.34 -2.58 -14.45
N SER A 200 -7.44 -1.46 -13.72
CA SER A 200 -6.27 -0.66 -13.34
C SER A 200 -5.50 -1.36 -12.22
N LEU A 201 -4.19 -1.53 -12.39
CA LEU A 201 -3.32 -2.11 -11.38
C LEU A 201 -2.87 -1.05 -10.37
N ASP A 202 -3.62 -0.89 -9.28
CA ASP A 202 -3.31 0.12 -8.27
C ASP A 202 -1.95 -0.13 -7.59
N ALA A 203 -1.56 -1.39 -7.35
CA ALA A 203 -0.26 -1.70 -6.74
C ALA A 203 0.95 -1.35 -7.62
N GLU A 204 0.80 -1.32 -8.96
CA GLU A 204 1.87 -0.80 -9.82
C GLU A 204 1.92 0.73 -9.82
N ARG A 205 0.76 1.38 -9.68
CA ARG A 205 0.69 2.84 -9.56
C ARG A 205 1.36 3.34 -8.29
N VAL A 206 1.41 2.50 -7.26
CA VAL A 206 2.16 2.80 -6.04
C VAL A 206 3.63 3.06 -6.38
N LEU A 207 4.26 2.27 -7.25
CA LEU A 207 5.67 2.42 -7.60
C LEU A 207 5.88 3.50 -8.66
N PHE A 208 6.19 4.74 -8.25
CA PHE A 208 6.45 5.85 -9.18
C PHE A 208 7.77 5.67 -9.95
N THR A 209 7.72 4.94 -11.08
CA THR A 209 8.92 4.61 -11.88
C THR A 209 9.07 5.44 -13.16
N GLU A 210 8.07 6.26 -13.50
CA GLU A 210 8.11 7.14 -14.66
C GLU A 210 8.87 8.44 -14.35
N GLY A 211 9.86 8.77 -15.18
CA GLY A 211 10.69 9.96 -14.99
C GLY A 211 11.48 9.96 -13.68
N ILE A 212 11.81 8.76 -13.16
CA ILE A 212 12.52 8.61 -11.90
C ILE A 212 13.91 9.26 -11.94
N ARG A 213 14.25 10.03 -10.91
CA ARG A 213 15.57 10.66 -10.75
C ARG A 213 16.07 10.46 -9.33
N TYR A 214 17.29 9.93 -9.19
CA TYR A 214 17.94 9.75 -7.89
C TYR A 214 18.28 11.10 -7.25
N LEU A 215 18.03 11.21 -5.94
CA LEU A 215 18.31 12.42 -5.16
C LEU A 215 19.45 12.19 -4.16
N ARG A 216 19.29 11.21 -3.27
CA ARG A 216 20.18 11.03 -2.11
C ARG A 216 20.07 9.63 -1.51
N LYS A 217 21.06 9.28 -0.69
CA LYS A 217 20.96 8.17 0.25
C LYS A 217 20.31 8.65 1.54
N ASP A 218 19.64 7.74 2.23
CA ASP A 218 19.03 7.97 3.53
C ASP A 218 19.12 6.68 4.38
N ILE A 219 18.78 6.77 5.66
CA ILE A 219 18.68 5.63 6.56
C ILE A 219 17.37 5.75 7.33
N ILE A 220 16.57 4.68 7.33
CA ILE A 220 15.31 4.62 8.06
C ILE A 220 15.37 3.46 9.07
N THR A 221 14.92 3.70 10.29
CA THR A 221 14.71 2.65 11.29
C THR A 221 13.21 2.34 11.42
N ARG A 222 12.83 1.07 11.26
CA ARG A 222 11.45 0.58 11.44
C ARG A 222 11.46 -0.77 12.16
N PHE A 223 10.71 -0.88 13.26
CA PHE A 223 10.64 -2.08 14.11
C PHE A 223 12.04 -2.63 14.46
N ASP A 224 12.91 -1.76 14.98
CA ASP A 224 14.30 -2.08 15.36
C ASP A 224 15.22 -2.55 14.21
N ASN A 225 14.76 -2.50 12.97
CA ASN A 225 15.56 -2.78 11.79
C ASN A 225 15.96 -1.47 11.09
N GLU A 226 17.24 -1.37 10.74
CA GLU A 226 17.77 -0.29 9.92
C GLU A 226 17.75 -0.68 8.44
N TYR A 227 17.28 0.24 7.60
CA TYR A 227 17.20 0.09 6.16
C TYR A 227 18.10 1.12 5.51
N GLU A 228 18.98 0.65 4.63
CA GLU A 228 19.64 1.55 3.67
C GLU A 228 18.58 2.04 2.70
N CYS A 229 18.53 3.34 2.45
CA CYS A 229 17.50 3.93 1.61
C CYS A 229 18.09 4.74 0.47
N GLU A 230 17.38 4.73 -0.65
CA GLU A 230 17.63 5.61 -1.79
C GLU A 230 16.37 6.42 -2.05
N VAL A 231 16.51 7.74 -2.08
CA VAL A 231 15.43 8.70 -2.28
C VAL A 231 15.45 9.19 -3.72
N TYR A 232 14.26 9.29 -4.30
CA TYR A 232 14.03 9.60 -5.69
C TYR A 232 12.92 10.64 -5.84
N THR A 233 12.81 11.21 -7.03
CA THR A 233 11.64 11.96 -7.47
C THR A 233 11.11 11.42 -8.80
N ASP A 234 9.80 11.53 -9.03
CA ASP A 234 9.16 11.15 -10.28
C ASP A 234 9.01 12.34 -11.27
N SER A 235 8.39 12.08 -12.41
CA SER A 235 8.05 13.11 -13.41
C SER A 235 7.13 14.23 -12.90
N ARG A 236 6.43 14.02 -11.77
CA ARG A 236 5.53 14.98 -11.13
C ARG A 236 6.21 15.79 -10.02
N GLY A 237 7.50 15.51 -9.74
CA GLY A 237 8.24 16.12 -8.64
C GLY A 237 7.88 15.57 -7.27
N GLN A 238 7.17 14.44 -7.19
CA GLN A 238 6.86 13.78 -5.92
C GLN A 238 8.10 13.01 -5.45
N GLU A 239 8.56 13.26 -4.22
CA GLU A 239 9.60 12.45 -3.60
C GLU A 239 9.04 11.12 -3.07
N PHE A 240 9.85 10.07 -3.20
CA PHE A 240 9.61 8.75 -2.63
C PHE A 240 10.93 8.04 -2.34
N THR A 241 10.88 7.00 -1.51
CA THR A 241 12.05 6.29 -0.99
C THR A 241 11.89 4.80 -1.19
N PHE A 242 12.95 4.16 -1.68
CA PHE A 242 13.11 2.71 -1.62
C PHE A 242 14.04 2.35 -0.46
N GLY A 243 13.62 1.40 0.38
CA GLY A 243 14.41 0.87 1.48
C GLY A 243 14.84 -0.57 1.25
N PHE A 244 16.07 -0.86 1.63
CA PHE A 244 16.76 -2.12 1.42
C PHE A 244 17.23 -2.68 2.76
N SER A 245 17.03 -3.98 2.96
CA SER A 245 17.64 -4.68 4.10
C SER A 245 19.16 -4.69 3.99
N SER A 246 19.85 -5.10 5.06
CA SER A 246 21.32 -5.23 5.11
C SER A 246 21.91 -6.16 4.03
N GLY A 247 21.09 -7.00 3.38
CA GLY A 247 21.48 -7.82 2.23
C GLY A 247 21.25 -7.16 0.86
N GLY A 248 20.83 -5.89 0.80
CA GLY A 248 20.47 -5.19 -0.44
C GLY A 248 19.13 -5.65 -1.05
N VAL A 249 18.31 -6.38 -0.29
CA VAL A 249 16.98 -6.82 -0.73
C VAL A 249 16.00 -5.67 -0.54
N ILE A 250 15.31 -5.27 -1.62
CA ILE A 250 14.26 -4.26 -1.55
C ILE A 250 13.13 -4.76 -0.64
N GLN A 251 12.70 -3.91 0.30
CA GLN A 251 11.67 -4.28 1.27
C GLN A 251 10.67 -3.17 1.53
N LEU A 252 11.06 -1.91 1.32
CA LEU A 252 10.21 -0.77 1.65
C LEU A 252 10.04 0.13 0.44
N TYR A 253 8.81 0.60 0.27
CA TYR A 253 8.49 1.75 -0.54
C TYR A 253 7.74 2.77 0.30
N ARG A 254 8.19 4.02 0.25
CA ARG A 254 7.68 5.08 1.12
C ARG A 254 7.46 6.37 0.34
N PHE A 255 6.31 7.00 0.53
CA PHE A 255 6.00 8.29 -0.09
C PHE A 255 5.05 9.10 0.79
N TYR A 256 5.06 10.42 0.61
CA TYR A 256 4.12 11.30 1.29
C TYR A 256 2.80 11.37 0.50
N ASP A 257 1.71 10.89 1.10
CA ASP A 257 0.37 11.02 0.57
C ASP A 257 -0.22 12.36 1.02
N LYS A 258 -0.41 13.26 0.05
CA LYS A 258 -0.91 14.62 0.31
C LYS A 258 -2.37 14.64 0.76
N GLU A 259 -3.18 13.67 0.36
CA GLU A 259 -4.59 13.60 0.72
C GLU A 259 -4.74 13.14 2.17
N LYS A 260 -3.97 12.12 2.55
CA LYS A 260 -3.92 11.61 3.93
C LYS A 260 -3.08 12.49 4.87
N LYS A 261 -2.27 13.40 4.30
CA LYS A 261 -1.27 14.22 5.02
C LYS A 261 -0.34 13.37 5.87
N ASP A 262 0.03 12.20 5.35
CA ASP A 262 0.80 11.21 6.07
C ASP A 262 1.80 10.54 5.14
N THR A 263 2.84 9.97 5.74
CA THR A 263 3.80 9.15 5.00
C THR A 263 3.35 7.71 4.97
N ILE A 264 3.02 7.23 3.77
CA ILE A 264 2.63 5.85 3.55
C ILE A 264 3.89 5.02 3.36
N THR A 265 3.99 3.92 4.09
CA THR A 265 5.05 2.92 3.96
C THR A 265 4.42 1.59 3.58
N ILE A 266 4.95 0.98 2.53
CA ILE A 266 4.43 -0.24 1.92
C ILE A 266 5.57 -1.24 1.88
N ASP A 267 5.31 -2.45 2.34
CA ASP A 267 6.27 -3.54 2.20
C ASP A 267 6.21 -4.04 0.77
N ILE A 268 7.37 -4.13 0.11
CA ILE A 268 7.46 -4.52 -1.30
C ILE A 268 8.49 -5.61 -1.53
N ASP A 269 8.25 -6.45 -2.53
CA ASP A 269 9.23 -7.39 -3.07
C ASP A 269 9.14 -7.38 -4.60
N VAL A 270 10.29 -7.46 -5.27
CA VAL A 270 10.39 -7.41 -6.73
C VAL A 270 11.32 -8.52 -7.20
N SER A 271 10.83 -9.35 -8.12
CA SER A 271 11.59 -10.49 -8.63
C SER A 271 11.43 -10.65 -10.14
N ALA A 272 12.47 -11.20 -10.80
CA ALA A 272 12.37 -11.64 -12.19
C ALA A 272 11.77 -13.05 -12.32
N ASN A 273 11.54 -13.74 -11.20
CA ASN A 273 11.06 -15.12 -11.20
C ASN A 273 9.54 -15.14 -11.37
N ILE A 274 9.09 -15.69 -12.50
CA ILE A 274 7.68 -15.91 -12.80
C ILE A 274 7.46 -17.38 -13.14
N THR A 275 6.41 -17.97 -12.56
CA THR A 275 6.03 -19.36 -12.81
C THR A 275 5.50 -19.52 -14.24
N ALA A 276 5.93 -20.57 -14.93
CA ALA A 276 5.42 -20.89 -16.25
C ALA A 276 3.91 -21.26 -16.19
N GLY A 277 3.14 -20.80 -17.18
CA GLY A 277 1.71 -21.12 -17.28
C GLY A 277 0.79 -20.27 -16.39
N ILE A 278 1.32 -19.35 -15.58
CA ILE A 278 0.50 -18.49 -14.69
C ILE A 278 -0.45 -17.54 -15.45
N PHE A 279 -0.20 -17.31 -16.74
CA PHE A 279 -1.02 -16.46 -17.61
C PHE A 279 -2.06 -17.24 -18.43
N GLU A 280 -2.25 -18.52 -18.14
CA GLU A 280 -3.24 -19.37 -18.78
C GLU A 280 -4.43 -19.60 -17.86
N ILE A 281 -5.63 -19.59 -18.43
CA ILE A 281 -6.82 -20.08 -17.73
C ILE A 281 -6.70 -21.61 -17.69
N PRO A 282 -6.80 -22.25 -16.53
CA PRO A 282 -6.74 -23.71 -16.44
C PRO A 282 -7.82 -24.39 -17.28
N ASP A 283 -7.49 -25.52 -17.93
CA ASP A 283 -8.39 -26.21 -18.87
C ASP A 283 -9.70 -26.71 -18.22
N ASP A 284 -9.74 -26.86 -16.90
CA ASP A 284 -10.92 -27.27 -16.14
C ASP A 284 -11.90 -26.13 -15.85
N TYR A 285 -11.59 -24.89 -16.27
CA TYR A 285 -12.46 -23.73 -16.04
C TYR A 285 -13.44 -23.51 -17.20
N SER A 286 -14.69 -23.20 -16.87
CA SER A 286 -15.64 -22.65 -17.84
C SER A 286 -15.51 -21.13 -17.91
N ILE A 287 -15.46 -20.56 -19.11
CA ILE A 287 -15.44 -19.11 -19.32
C ILE A 287 -16.88 -18.62 -19.51
N SER A 288 -17.28 -17.60 -18.74
CA SER A 288 -18.59 -16.94 -18.82
C SER A 288 -18.50 -15.49 -19.27
#